data_AF-A0A2E9HD17-F1
#
_entry.id   AF-A0A2E9HD17-F1
#
_cell.length_a   1.000
_cell.length_b   1.000
_cell.length_c   1.000
_cell.angle_alpha   90.00
_cell.angle_beta   90.00
_cell.angle_gamma   90.00
#
_symmetry.space_group_name_H-M   'P 1'
#
loop_
_entity.id
_entity.type
_entity.pdbx_description
1 polymer ?
#
loop_
_entity_poly.entity_id
_entity_poly.type
_entity_poly.pdbx_seq_one_letter_code
_entity_poly.pdbx_strand_id
1 'polypeptide(L)'
;MAFLASVIGRMLLGLIFIVSGIAKIMHVSATAELIAKATTLPPSIALPVGIFELVFGVFLAVGFMTRVSSVLLFGFTIATVVLFHNKVGDPLQVQMALKNVAIAGGLLMVFAYGQARGSVDVWRERDRARRAELRAAKAEARAAEDAAAH
;
A
#
# COMPACT_ATOMS: atom_id res chain seq x y z
N MET A 1 15.86 -1.28 -11.11
CA MET A 1 15.66 -2.38 -10.15
C MET A 1 14.63 -2.08 -9.06
N ALA A 2 14.78 -1.02 -8.25
CA ALA A 2 13.86 -0.72 -7.14
C ALA A 2 12.38 -0.50 -7.55
N PHE A 3 12.13 0.07 -8.73
CA PHE A 3 10.76 0.26 -9.24
C PHE A 3 10.05 -1.07 -9.50
N LEU A 4 10.70 -2.00 -10.21
CA LEU A 4 10.14 -3.30 -10.52
C LEU A 4 9.86 -4.10 -9.25
N ALA A 5 10.78 -4.10 -8.28
CA ALA A 5 10.58 -4.72 -6.97
C ALA A 5 9.38 -4.12 -6.21
N SER A 6 9.20 -2.79 -6.25
CA SER A 6 8.06 -2.12 -5.62
C SER A 6 6.72 -2.45 -6.28
N VAL A 7 6.68 -2.57 -7.61
CA VAL A 7 5.47 -2.99 -8.34
C VAL A 7 5.13 -4.44 -8.02
N ILE A 8 6.10 -5.34 -8.12
CA ILE A 8 5.91 -6.77 -7.83
C ILE A 8 5.49 -6.97 -6.37
N GLY A 9 6.15 -6.29 -5.42
CA GLY A 9 5.79 -6.37 -4.00
C GLY A 9 4.35 -5.94 -3.73
N ARG A 10 3.89 -4.85 -4.36
CA ARG A 10 2.49 -4.41 -4.24
C ARG A 10 1.50 -5.38 -4.88
N MET A 11 1.83 -5.95 -6.04
CA MET A 11 0.99 -6.98 -6.67
C MET A 11 0.88 -8.22 -5.79
N LEU A 12 1.99 -8.69 -5.21
CA LEU A 12 1.99 -9.85 -4.31
C LEU A 12 1.19 -9.60 -3.03
N LEU A 13 1.36 -8.42 -2.42
CA LEU A 13 0.58 -8.04 -1.24
C LEU A 13 -0.91 -7.92 -1.58
N GLY A 14 -1.25 -7.22 -2.67
CA GLY A 14 -2.63 -7.05 -3.13
C GLY A 14 -3.29 -8.37 -3.51
N LEU A 15 -2.56 -9.31 -4.13
CA LEU A 15 -3.06 -10.61 -4.54
C LEU A 15 -3.65 -11.41 -3.37
N ILE A 16 -3.01 -11.36 -2.20
CA ILE A 16 -3.51 -12.05 -1.00
C ILE A 16 -4.90 -11.54 -0.62
N PHE A 17 -5.11 -10.23 -0.64
CA PHE A 17 -6.41 -9.62 -0.34
C PHE A 17 -7.44 -9.87 -1.43
N ILE A 18 -7.04 -9.89 -2.70
CA ILE A 18 -7.94 -10.20 -3.82
C ILE A 18 -8.48 -11.63 -3.68
N VAL A 19 -7.59 -12.61 -3.52
CA VAL A 19 -7.98 -14.01 -3.37
C VAL A 19 -8.80 -14.21 -2.11
N SER A 20 -8.42 -13.59 -0.99
CA SER A 20 -9.17 -13.69 0.26
C SER A 20 -10.56 -13.05 0.16
N GLY A 21 -10.66 -11.88 -0.47
CA GLY A 21 -11.93 -11.17 -0.69
C GLY A 21 -12.88 -11.97 -1.59
N ILE A 22 -12.38 -12.53 -2.70
CA ILE A 22 -13.17 -13.42 -3.57
C ILE A 22 -13.69 -14.62 -2.78
N ALA A 23 -12.84 -15.28 -2.00
CA ALA A 23 -13.24 -16.42 -1.18
C ALA A 23 -14.35 -16.05 -0.17
N LYS A 24 -14.25 -14.88 0.48
CA LYS A 24 -15.27 -14.38 1.41
C LYS A 24 -16.60 -14.05 0.72
N ILE A 25 -16.56 -13.51 -0.50
CA ILE A 25 -17.76 -13.20 -1.29
C ILE A 25 -18.41 -14.47 -1.85
N MET A 26 -17.63 -15.49 -2.22
CA MET A 26 -18.17 -16.77 -2.65
C MET A 26 -18.74 -17.60 -1.49
N HIS A 27 -18.14 -17.49 -0.31
CA HIS A 27 -18.50 -18.25 0.89
C HIS A 27 -18.94 -17.33 2.03
N VAL A 28 -19.95 -16.50 1.76
CA VAL A 28 -20.48 -15.53 2.75
C VAL A 28 -21.00 -16.25 3.98
N SER A 29 -21.71 -17.36 3.83
CA SER A 29 -22.26 -18.14 4.94
C SER A 29 -21.17 -18.64 5.89
N ALA A 30 -20.13 -19.28 5.34
CA ALA A 30 -18.99 -19.76 6.13
C ALA A 30 -18.25 -18.60 6.84
N THR A 31 -18.09 -17.47 6.15
CA THR A 31 -17.46 -16.27 6.73
C THR A 31 -18.31 -15.68 7.87
N ALA A 32 -19.63 -15.61 7.69
CA ALA A 32 -20.58 -15.15 8.69
C ALA A 32 -20.58 -16.04 9.93
N GLU A 33 -20.52 -17.36 9.76
CA GLU A 33 -20.37 -18.31 10.87
C GLU A 33 -19.06 -18.13 11.62
N LEU A 34 -17.94 -17.91 10.92
CA LEU A 34 -16.65 -17.64 11.55
C LEU A 34 -16.70 -16.35 12.37
N ILE A 35 -17.27 -15.28 11.82
CA ILE A 35 -17.44 -14.00 12.53
C ILE A 35 -18.30 -14.18 13.78
N ALA A 36 -19.42 -14.90 13.67
CA ALA A 36 -20.33 -15.17 14.79
C ALA A 36 -19.66 -15.96 15.93
N LYS A 37 -18.77 -16.90 15.58
CA LYS A 37 -18.08 -17.76 16.56
C LYS A 37 -16.87 -17.08 17.19
N ALA A 38 -16.15 -16.26 16.43
CA ALA A 38 -14.89 -15.67 16.86
C ALA A 38 -15.03 -14.25 17.44
N THR A 39 -16.10 -13.53 17.11
CA THR A 39 -16.26 -12.11 17.45
C THR A 39 -17.67 -11.78 17.92
N THR A 40 -17.84 -10.62 18.56
CA THR A 40 -19.16 -10.07 18.91
C THR A 40 -19.80 -9.28 17.77
N LEU A 41 -19.21 -9.29 16.58
CA LEU A 41 -19.66 -8.49 15.45
C LEU A 41 -20.86 -9.15 14.75
N PRO A 42 -21.76 -8.35 14.14
CA PRO A 42 -22.89 -8.90 13.40
C PRO A 42 -22.42 -9.76 12.21
N PRO A 43 -22.94 -10.98 12.02
CA PRO A 43 -22.54 -11.84 10.89
C PRO A 43 -22.84 -11.22 9.51
N SER A 44 -23.76 -10.26 9.46
CA SER A 44 -24.10 -9.49 8.25
C SER A 44 -22.94 -8.68 7.67
N ILE A 45 -21.87 -8.41 8.45
CA ILE A 45 -20.69 -7.70 7.94
C ILE A 45 -19.80 -8.57 7.04
N ALA A 46 -20.02 -9.89 6.98
CA ALA A 46 -19.21 -10.81 6.19
C ALA A 46 -19.07 -10.38 4.72
N LEU A 47 -20.18 -9.99 4.10
CA LEU A 47 -20.20 -9.55 2.71
C LEU A 47 -19.49 -8.19 2.52
N PRO A 48 -19.82 -7.13 3.28
CA PRO A 48 -19.07 -5.86 3.24
C PRO A 48 -17.56 -6.03 3.43
N VAL A 49 -17.13 -6.91 4.35
CA VAL A 49 -15.70 -7.18 4.59
C VAL A 49 -15.04 -7.83 3.39
N GLY A 50 -15.69 -8.83 2.77
CA GLY A 50 -15.18 -9.46 1.55
C GLY A 50 -15.04 -8.47 0.38
N ILE A 51 -16.04 -7.61 0.19
CA ILE A 51 -16.01 -6.55 -0.83
C ILE A 51 -14.89 -5.55 -0.54
N PHE A 52 -14.77 -5.11 0.72
CA PHE A 52 -13.72 -4.19 1.15
C PHE A 52 -12.32 -4.73 0.84
N GLU A 53 -12.03 -5.97 1.23
CA GLU A 53 -10.74 -6.61 0.95
C GLU A 53 -10.46 -6.71 -0.54
N LEU A 54 -11.46 -7.09 -1.33
CA LEU A 54 -11.30 -7.23 -2.77
C LEU A 54 -11.00 -5.87 -3.41
N VAL A 55 -11.79 -4.84 -3.11
CA VAL A 55 -11.65 -3.50 -3.70
C VAL A 55 -10.30 -2.89 -3.32
N PHE A 56 -9.96 -2.86 -2.04
CA PHE A 56 -8.69 -2.28 -1.60
C PHE A 56 -7.48 -3.14 -1.99
N GLY A 57 -7.64 -4.45 -2.10
CA GLY A 57 -6.64 -5.36 -2.65
C GLY A 57 -6.32 -5.05 -4.11
N VAL A 58 -7.35 -4.85 -4.94
CA VAL A 58 -7.19 -4.42 -6.34
C VAL A 58 -6.55 -3.04 -6.42
N PHE A 59 -7.00 -2.08 -5.60
CA PHE A 59 -6.42 -0.74 -5.59
C PHE A 59 -4.94 -0.76 -5.23
N LEU A 60 -4.55 -1.56 -4.22
CA LEU A 60 -3.16 -1.75 -3.84
C LEU A 60 -2.33 -2.36 -4.99
N ALA A 61 -2.86 -3.41 -5.64
CA ALA A 61 -2.19 -4.12 -6.72
C ALA A 61 -1.98 -3.24 -7.98
N VAL A 62 -3.01 -2.50 -8.40
CA VAL A 62 -2.95 -1.57 -9.54
C VAL A 62 -2.12 -0.32 -9.20
N GLY A 63 -1.94 -0.01 -7.91
CA GLY A 63 -1.24 1.18 -7.46
C GLY A 63 -2.12 2.42 -7.43
N PHE A 64 -3.44 2.25 -7.36
CA PHE A 64 -4.40 3.34 -7.17
C PHE A 64 -4.58 3.61 -5.66
N MET A 65 -4.48 4.88 -5.26
CA MET A 65 -4.57 5.30 -3.85
C MET A 65 -3.73 4.44 -2.88
N THR A 66 -2.51 4.08 -3.28
CA THR A 66 -1.63 3.13 -2.56
C THR A 66 -1.53 3.37 -1.06
N ARG A 67 -1.36 4.63 -0.63
CA ARG A 67 -1.26 5.00 0.79
C ARG A 67 -2.55 4.75 1.57
N VAL A 68 -3.70 5.07 0.98
CA VAL A 68 -5.00 4.89 1.64
C VAL A 68 -5.32 3.40 1.72
N SER A 69 -5.17 2.70 0.59
CA SER A 69 -5.38 1.25 0.51
C SER A 69 -4.47 0.49 1.48
N SER A 70 -3.19 0.88 1.60
CA SER A 70 -2.27 0.20 2.51
C SER A 70 -2.60 0.41 3.99
N VAL A 71 -3.01 1.61 4.40
CA VAL A 71 -3.41 1.88 5.80
C VAL A 71 -4.71 1.15 6.15
N LEU A 72 -5.68 1.16 5.24
CA LEU A 72 -6.96 0.47 5.44
C LEU A 72 -6.77 -1.05 5.55
N LEU A 73 -6.01 -1.64 4.63
CA LEU A 73 -5.68 -3.06 4.68
C LEU A 73 -4.79 -3.41 5.88
N PHE A 74 -3.93 -2.49 6.34
CA PHE A 74 -3.10 -2.69 7.53
C PHE A 74 -3.99 -2.80 8.78
N GLY A 75 -4.87 -1.82 9.00
CA GLY A 75 -5.82 -1.84 10.11
C GLY A 75 -6.69 -3.09 10.09
N PHE A 76 -7.18 -3.47 8.91
CA PHE A 76 -7.94 -4.70 8.70
C PHE A 76 -7.15 -5.97 9.07
N THR A 77 -5.89 -6.06 8.63
CA THR A 77 -5.03 -7.22 8.90
C THR A 77 -4.74 -7.36 10.39
N ILE A 78 -4.47 -6.25 11.08
CA ILE A 78 -4.25 -6.25 12.53
C ILE A 78 -5.53 -6.65 13.28
N ALA A 79 -6.69 -6.10 12.90
CA ALA A 79 -7.97 -6.51 13.48
C ALA A 79 -8.20 -8.03 13.31
N THR A 80 -7.87 -8.58 12.14
CA THR A 80 -7.99 -10.02 11.87
C THR A 80 -7.09 -10.87 12.77
N VAL A 81 -5.85 -10.43 13.04
CA VAL A 81 -4.94 -11.11 13.97
C VAL A 81 -5.53 -11.13 15.37
N VAL A 82 -5.94 -9.97 15.89
CA VAL A 82 -6.43 -9.83 17.26
C VAL A 82 -7.74 -10.59 17.48
N LEU A 83 -8.66 -10.53 16.51
CA LEU A 83 -10.00 -11.12 16.65
C LEU A 83 -10.01 -12.63 16.41
N PHE A 84 -9.19 -13.16 15.49
CA PHE A 84 -9.30 -14.56 15.06
C PHE A 84 -8.14 -15.45 15.53
N HIS A 85 -6.99 -14.90 15.92
CA HIS A 85 -5.78 -15.68 16.21
C HIS A 85 -5.31 -15.54 17.65
N ASN A 86 -6.24 -15.49 18.60
CA ASN A 86 -5.94 -15.25 20.01
C ASN A 86 -5.60 -16.55 20.80
N LYS A 87 -5.65 -17.73 20.16
CA LYS A 87 -5.26 -19.00 20.82
C LYS A 87 -3.78 -19.28 20.59
N VAL A 88 -2.95 -18.68 21.43
CA VAL A 88 -1.47 -18.80 21.40
C VAL A 88 -0.97 -20.24 21.64
N GLY A 89 -1.84 -21.15 22.12
CA GLY A 89 -1.53 -22.57 22.33
C GLY A 89 -1.64 -23.47 21.09
N ASP A 90 -2.19 -22.98 19.97
CA ASP A 90 -2.29 -23.73 18.72
C ASP A 90 -1.18 -23.27 17.75
N PRO A 91 -0.18 -24.12 17.43
CA PRO A 91 0.90 -23.77 16.52
C PRO A 91 0.42 -23.27 15.15
N LEU A 92 -0.70 -23.77 14.66
CA LEU A 92 -1.26 -23.36 13.37
C LEU A 92 -1.80 -21.92 13.44
N GLN A 93 -2.45 -21.54 14.55
CA GLN A 93 -2.94 -20.17 14.74
C GLN A 93 -1.79 -19.18 14.89
N VAL A 94 -0.75 -19.55 15.63
CA VAL A 94 0.45 -18.71 15.77
C VAL A 94 1.11 -18.49 14.41
N GLN A 95 1.22 -19.53 13.58
CA GLN A 95 1.78 -19.39 12.23
C GLN A 95 0.93 -18.48 11.33
N MET A 96 -0.40 -18.62 11.36
CA MET A 96 -1.30 -17.74 10.60
C MET A 96 -1.25 -16.29 11.10
N ALA A 97 -1.17 -16.08 12.42
CA ALA A 97 -0.99 -14.76 13.01
C ALA A 97 0.32 -14.11 12.52
N LEU A 98 1.44 -14.84 12.59
CA LEU A 98 2.73 -14.35 12.13
C LEU A 98 2.73 -14.01 10.63
N LYS A 99 2.06 -14.81 9.79
CA LYS A 99 1.87 -14.50 8.37
C LYS A 99 1.16 -13.15 8.20
N ASN A 100 0.08 -12.92 8.93
CA ASN A 100 -0.67 -11.66 8.86
C ASN A 100 0.13 -10.48 9.43
N VAL A 101 0.92 -10.67 10.48
CA VAL A 101 1.85 -9.65 11.00
C VAL A 101 2.91 -9.28 9.95
N ALA A 102 3.46 -10.26 9.24
CA ALA A 102 4.40 -10.01 8.15
C ALA A 102 3.74 -9.22 6.99
N ILE A 103 2.50 -9.57 6.63
CA ILE A 103 1.72 -8.82 5.63
C ILE A 103 1.49 -7.38 6.10
N ALA A 104 1.12 -7.18 7.37
CA ALA A 104 0.94 -5.85 7.95
C ALA A 104 2.24 -5.02 7.88
N GLY A 105 3.39 -5.63 8.17
CA GLY A 105 4.72 -5.01 7.99
C GLY A 105 4.97 -4.60 6.53
N GLY A 106 4.66 -5.48 5.57
CA GLY A 106 4.74 -5.17 4.14
C GLY A 106 3.84 -4.00 3.72
N LEU A 107 2.62 -3.92 4.26
CA LEU A 107 1.69 -2.82 4.02
C LEU A 107 2.20 -1.50 4.59
N LEU A 108 2.82 -1.50 5.77
CA LEU A 108 3.48 -0.31 6.33
C LEU A 108 4.64 0.16 5.46
N MET A 109 5.43 -0.77 4.92
CA MET A 109 6.47 -0.40 3.94
C MET A 109 5.84 0.22 2.69
N VAL A 110 4.75 -0.33 2.16
CA VAL A 110 4.03 0.27 1.04
C VAL A 110 3.45 1.64 1.41
N PHE A 111 2.99 1.85 2.64
CA PHE A 111 2.56 3.18 3.10
C PHE A 111 3.71 4.18 3.11
N ALA A 112 4.85 3.81 3.71
CA ALA A 112 6.03 4.65 3.82
C ALA A 112 6.59 5.03 2.44
N TYR A 113 6.65 4.07 1.51
CA TYR A 113 7.24 4.26 0.19
C TYR A 113 6.21 4.52 -0.93
N GLY A 114 4.91 4.52 -0.62
CA GLY A 114 3.80 4.52 -1.59
C GLY A 114 3.66 5.77 -2.45
N GLN A 115 4.43 6.82 -2.12
CA GLN A 115 4.58 8.04 -2.93
C GLN A 115 6.05 8.44 -3.16
N ALA A 116 7.02 7.81 -2.49
CA ALA A 116 8.42 8.29 -2.46
C ALA A 116 9.18 8.19 -3.79
N ARG A 117 8.54 7.72 -4.88
CA ARG A 117 9.13 7.69 -6.23
C ARG A 117 8.12 7.95 -7.34
N GLY A 118 6.94 8.49 -7.01
CA GLY A 118 5.91 8.75 -8.00
C GLY A 118 6.21 10.04 -8.75
N SER A 119 6.95 9.97 -9.87
CA SER A 119 7.05 10.90 -11.02
C SER A 119 7.24 12.42 -10.74
N VAL A 120 6.43 13.01 -9.87
CA VAL A 120 6.40 14.42 -9.49
C VAL A 120 7.68 14.88 -8.80
N ASP A 121 8.28 14.07 -7.92
CA ASP A 121 9.54 14.47 -7.27
C ASP A 121 10.73 14.44 -8.24
N VAL A 122 10.78 13.45 -9.14
CA VAL A 122 11.78 13.40 -10.22
C VAL A 122 11.58 14.55 -11.20
N TRP A 123 10.32 14.89 -11.52
CA TRP A 123 9.99 16.02 -12.37
C TRP A 123 10.38 17.34 -11.72
N ARG A 124 10.12 17.51 -10.41
CA ARG A 124 10.51 18.70 -9.63
C ARG A 124 12.01 18.82 -9.46
N GLU A 125 12.76 17.73 -9.29
CA GLU A 125 14.22 17.76 -9.25
C GLU A 125 14.81 18.14 -10.60
N ARG A 126 14.34 17.53 -11.69
CA ARG A 126 14.77 17.88 -13.06
C ARG A 126 14.42 19.32 -13.41
N ASP A 127 13.25 19.80 -13.00
CA ASP A 127 12.79 21.15 -13.30
C ASP A 127 13.48 22.21 -12.42
N ARG A 128 13.88 21.86 -11.18
CA ARG A 128 14.78 22.69 -10.36
C ARG A 128 16.19 22.77 -10.94
N ALA A 129 16.76 21.64 -11.36
CA ALA A 129 18.07 21.59 -12.00
C ALA A 129 18.09 22.42 -13.30
N ARG A 130 17.08 22.24 -14.17
CA ARG A 130 16.96 22.99 -15.42
C ARG A 130 16.77 24.49 -15.19
N ARG A 131 16.03 24.89 -14.16
CA ARG A 131 15.88 26.32 -13.79
C ARG A 131 17.17 26.90 -13.22
N ALA A 132 17.98 26.12 -12.52
CA ALA A 132 19.29 26.55 -12.04
C ALA A 132 20.25 26.75 -13.21
N GLU A 133 20.32 25.80 -14.15
CA GLU A 133 21.13 25.90 -15.38
C GLU A 133 20.74 27.13 -16.22
N LEU A 134 19.44 27.36 -16.44
CA LEU A 134 18.95 28.52 -17.20
C LEU A 134 19.28 29.86 -16.52
N ARG A 135 19.32 29.90 -15.19
CA ARG A 135 19.71 31.11 -14.44
C ARG A 135 21.22 31.34 -14.51
N ALA A 136 22.02 30.29 -14.41
CA ALA A 136 23.47 30.36 -14.59
C ALA A 136 23.83 30.85 -15.99
N ALA A 137 23.27 30.25 -17.04
CA ALA A 137 23.50 30.66 -18.42
C ALA A 137 23.08 32.12 -18.70
N LYS A 138 21.97 32.58 -18.10
CA LYS A 138 21.55 33.99 -18.22
C LYS A 138 22.47 34.96 -17.45
N ALA A 139 23.02 34.54 -16.33
CA ALA A 139 23.97 35.35 -15.56
C ALA A 139 25.31 35.47 -16.30
N GLU A 140 25.81 34.38 -16.88
CA GLU A 140 27.01 34.35 -17.73
C GLU A 140 26.83 35.23 -18.97
N ALA A 141 25.68 35.14 -19.65
CA ALA A 141 25.38 35.99 -20.80
C ALA A 141 25.36 37.48 -20.46
N ARG A 142 24.77 37.86 -19.32
CA ARG A 142 24.77 39.25 -18.84
C ARG A 142 26.17 39.75 -18.50
N ALA A 143 26.96 38.93 -17.80
CA ALA A 143 28.34 39.28 -17.46
C ALA A 143 29.23 39.44 -18.71
N ALA A 144 29.01 38.64 -19.76
CA ALA A 144 29.70 38.77 -21.04
C ALA A 144 29.30 40.04 -21.82
N GLU A 145 28.01 40.42 -21.76
CA GLU A 145 27.49 41.64 -22.38
C GLU A 145 28.04 42.90 -21.68
N ASP A 146 28.05 42.90 -20.33
CA ASP A 146 28.63 43.98 -19.52
C ASP A 146 30.15 44.12 -19.77
N ALA A 147 30.87 43.00 -19.95
CA ALA A 147 32.30 43.00 -20.25
C ALA A 147 32.64 43.48 -21.67
N ALA A 148 31.71 43.35 -22.63
CA ALA A 148 31.89 43.83 -24.00
C ALA A 148 31.51 45.31 -24.18
N ALA A 149 30.80 45.90 -23.22
CA ALA A 149 30.40 47.30 -23.20
C ALA A 149 31.46 48.24 -22.58
N HIS A 150 32.55 47.69 -22.06
CA HIS A 150 33.70 48.40 -21.49
C HIS A 150 34.95 48.22 -22.36
#